data_AF-A0A932MJG1-F1
#
_entry.id   AF-A0A932MJG1-F1
#
_cell.length_a   1.000
_cell.length_b   1.000
_cell.length_c   1.000
_cell.angle_alpha   90.00
_cell.angle_beta   90.00
_cell.angle_gamma   90.00
#
_symmetry.space_group_name_H-M   'P 1'
#
loop_
_entity.id
_entity.type
_entity.pdbx_description
1 polymer ?
#
loop_
_entity_poly.entity_id
_entity_poly.type
_entity_poly.pdbx_seq_one_letter_code
_entity_poly.pdbx_strand_id
1 'polypeptide(L)'
;MRVGLMKTLWMATALTLVGCEREIPFTVDRNDDEDAIEGYMIVGKLSDRLGNPLREVAVSVFYDYVFVDDNAPPTTTYQVENGSDTVSVWVVNRKGVPLRLLFHDRISPGPLTVEWDRQVASGNIVPSSVYHVQYVVRGEVRHSYPVTVSGTVVTYSDSLGMFTIPDDNLPIDFYPVPLSSSDGSRYLGNHRIIPYLTLRFTAEGIANAVYVSLIKNEIKRIDIKF
;
A
#
# COMPACT_ATOMS: atom_id res chain seq x y z
N MET A 1 -62.34 56.08 22.23
CA MET A 1 -61.29 55.10 22.59
C MET A 1 -60.62 54.66 21.28
N ARG A 2 -59.35 55.00 21.08
CA ARG A 2 -58.66 54.95 19.78
C ARG A 2 -58.22 53.53 19.43
N VAL A 3 -58.58 53.09 18.23
CA VAL A 3 -58.13 51.86 17.56
C VAL A 3 -56.76 52.14 16.93
N GLY A 4 -55.75 51.35 17.29
CA GLY A 4 -54.41 51.40 16.71
C GLY A 4 -54.15 50.20 15.82
N LEU A 5 -54.10 50.43 14.51
CA LEU A 5 -53.83 49.45 13.46
C LEU A 5 -52.31 49.25 13.34
N MET A 6 -51.78 48.11 13.78
CA MET A 6 -50.35 47.80 13.72
C MET A 6 -50.05 47.04 12.42
N LYS A 7 -49.45 47.72 11.45
CA LYS A 7 -48.94 47.14 10.20
C LYS A 7 -47.56 46.55 10.47
N THR A 8 -47.44 45.23 10.46
CA THR A 8 -46.14 44.54 10.50
C THR A 8 -45.65 44.31 9.08
N LEU A 9 -44.59 45.02 8.71
CA LEU A 9 -43.94 45.00 7.41
C LEU A 9 -42.99 43.80 7.33
N TRP A 10 -43.16 42.98 6.30
CA TRP A 10 -42.24 41.90 5.93
C TRP A 10 -40.98 42.49 5.26
N MET A 11 -39.79 42.15 5.76
CA MET A 11 -38.55 42.27 5.00
C MET A 11 -37.97 40.87 4.79
N ALA A 12 -38.20 40.33 3.60
CA ALA A 12 -37.47 39.18 3.09
C ALA A 12 -36.10 39.68 2.59
N THR A 13 -35.04 39.39 3.33
CA THR A 13 -33.67 39.62 2.88
C THR A 13 -33.24 38.43 2.02
N ALA A 14 -33.30 38.59 0.70
CA ALA A 14 -32.69 37.67 -0.25
C ALA A 14 -31.17 37.92 -0.27
N LEU A 15 -30.41 37.06 0.42
CA LEU A 15 -28.95 36.98 0.24
C LEU A 15 -28.67 36.32 -1.11
N THR A 16 -28.37 37.11 -2.14
CA THR A 16 -27.74 36.62 -3.36
C THR A 16 -26.28 36.29 -3.06
N LEU A 17 -26.00 35.01 -2.77
CA LEU A 17 -24.66 34.46 -2.81
C LEU A 17 -24.20 34.44 -4.27
N VAL A 18 -23.49 35.48 -4.68
CA VAL A 18 -22.66 35.45 -5.88
C VAL A 18 -21.45 34.59 -5.54
N GLY A 19 -21.56 33.29 -5.79
CA GLY A 19 -20.42 32.39 -5.82
C GLY A 19 -19.55 32.80 -6.99
N CYS A 20 -18.49 33.57 -6.73
CA CYS A 20 -17.37 33.63 -7.66
C CYS A 20 -16.78 32.22 -7.75
N GLU A 21 -17.08 31.51 -8.85
CA GLU A 21 -16.20 30.48 -9.38
C GLU A 21 -14.85 31.14 -9.66
N ARG A 22 -14.00 31.18 -8.63
CA ARG A 22 -12.60 31.46 -8.81
C ARG A 22 -11.97 30.12 -9.13
N GLU A 23 -11.75 29.87 -10.42
CA GLU A 23 -10.76 28.89 -10.83
C GLU A 23 -9.47 29.24 -10.10
N ILE A 24 -9.07 28.39 -9.15
CA ILE A 24 -7.72 28.44 -8.59
C ILE A 24 -6.88 27.75 -9.67
N PRO A 25 -6.05 28.48 -10.45
CA PRO A 25 -5.14 27.82 -11.36
C PRO A 25 -4.15 27.04 -10.49
N PHE A 26 -4.31 25.72 -10.46
CA PHE A 26 -3.27 24.84 -9.98
C PHE A 26 -2.25 24.71 -11.11
N THR A 27 -1.43 25.74 -11.31
CA THR A 27 -0.14 25.56 -11.94
C THR A 27 0.71 24.80 -10.94
N VAL A 28 0.68 23.46 -11.01
CA VAL A 28 1.92 22.72 -10.78
C VAL A 28 2.86 23.30 -11.81
N ASP A 29 3.89 24.03 -11.35
CA ASP A 29 4.96 24.49 -12.22
C ASP A 29 5.44 23.27 -13.00
N ARG A 30 5.03 23.26 -14.26
CA ARG A 30 5.34 22.23 -15.24
C ARG A 30 6.76 22.50 -15.67
N ASN A 31 7.71 22.11 -14.83
CA ASN A 31 9.02 21.77 -15.33
C ASN A 31 8.80 20.50 -16.15
N ASP A 32 8.76 20.65 -17.47
CA ASP A 32 8.74 19.58 -18.48
C ASP A 32 10.04 18.74 -18.49
N ASP A 33 10.82 18.79 -17.41
CA ASP A 33 11.71 17.69 -17.05
C ASP A 33 10.80 16.66 -16.35
N GLU A 34 10.21 15.75 -17.12
CA GLU A 34 9.62 14.53 -16.57
C GLU A 34 10.61 13.98 -15.53
N ASP A 35 10.25 14.05 -14.24
CA ASP A 35 10.98 13.34 -13.20
C ASP A 35 11.00 11.88 -13.63
N ALA A 36 12.09 11.45 -14.27
CA ALA A 36 12.22 10.13 -14.80
C ALA A 36 12.22 9.18 -13.60
N ILE A 37 11.06 8.57 -13.36
CA ILE A 37 10.93 7.54 -12.34
C ILE A 37 11.33 6.20 -12.96
N GLU A 38 12.01 5.38 -12.17
CA GLU A 38 12.22 3.98 -12.50
C GLU A 38 11.15 3.15 -11.79
N GLY A 39 10.28 2.49 -12.56
CA GLY A 39 9.21 1.65 -12.01
C GLY A 39 7.86 2.36 -11.94
N TYR A 40 7.16 2.22 -10.83
CA TYR A 40 5.79 2.72 -10.69
C TYR A 40 5.67 3.72 -9.54
N MET A 41 4.83 4.74 -9.70
CA MET A 41 4.55 5.70 -8.64
C MET A 41 3.12 6.20 -8.72
N ILE A 42 2.49 6.36 -7.56
CA ILE A 42 1.18 7.01 -7.45
C ILE A 42 1.33 8.23 -6.56
N VAL A 43 0.86 9.38 -7.04
CA VAL A 43 0.72 10.60 -6.26
C VAL A 43 -0.75 10.99 -6.28
N GLY A 44 -1.28 11.46 -5.17
CA GLY A 44 -2.65 11.93 -5.17
C GLY A 44 -2.98 12.95 -4.12
N LYS A 45 -4.17 13.53 -4.26
CA LYS A 45 -4.75 14.49 -3.33
C LYS A 45 -6.11 14.03 -2.87
N LEU A 46 -6.35 14.16 -1.57
CA LEU A 46 -7.60 13.83 -0.91
C LEU A 46 -8.24 15.12 -0.39
N SER A 47 -9.50 15.33 -0.73
CA SER A 47 -10.28 16.46 -0.22
C SER A 47 -11.68 16.03 0.20
N ASP A 48 -12.32 16.82 1.05
CA ASP A 48 -13.76 16.70 1.30
C ASP A 48 -14.56 17.23 0.09
N ARG A 49 -15.88 17.09 0.17
CA ARG A 49 -16.85 17.67 -0.79
C ARG A 49 -16.74 19.18 -1.02
N LEU A 50 -16.15 19.93 -0.08
CA LEU A 50 -15.94 21.38 -0.18
C LEU A 50 -14.56 21.73 -0.77
N GLY A 51 -13.70 20.73 -1.02
CA GLY A 51 -12.35 20.90 -1.53
C GLY A 51 -11.31 21.16 -0.44
N ASN A 52 -11.66 21.04 0.85
CA ASN A 52 -10.68 21.14 1.94
C ASN A 52 -9.82 19.87 1.96
N PRO A 53 -8.50 19.98 2.20
CA PRO A 53 -7.62 18.83 2.24
C PRO A 53 -7.93 17.91 3.43
N LEU A 54 -7.89 16.59 3.20
CA LEU A 54 -8.08 15.59 4.25
C LEU A 54 -6.73 15.03 4.70
N ARG A 55 -6.41 15.20 5.98
CA ARG A 55 -5.16 14.75 6.62
C ARG A 55 -5.33 13.38 7.29
N GLU A 56 -4.23 12.63 7.39
CA GLU A 56 -4.14 11.35 8.12
C GLU A 56 -5.07 10.26 7.58
N VAL A 57 -5.48 10.38 6.32
CA VAL A 57 -6.28 9.34 5.66
C VAL A 57 -5.36 8.17 5.33
N ALA A 58 -5.67 7.00 5.87
CA ALA A 58 -4.89 5.79 5.60
C ALA A 58 -5.11 5.32 4.17
N VAL A 59 -4.03 5.10 3.42
CA VAL A 59 -4.07 4.60 2.05
C VAL A 59 -3.53 3.17 2.03
N SER A 60 -4.39 2.21 1.67
CA SER A 60 -4.03 0.79 1.53
C SER A 60 -3.99 0.37 0.07
N VAL A 61 -3.08 -0.53 -0.28
CA VAL A 61 -2.94 -1.07 -1.65
C VAL A 61 -3.33 -2.55 -1.66
N PHE A 62 -4.23 -2.91 -2.57
CA PHE A 62 -4.61 -4.29 -2.88
C PHE A 62 -4.20 -4.62 -4.31
N TYR A 63 -3.39 -5.66 -4.46
CA TYR A 63 -2.93 -6.15 -5.76
C TYR A 63 -3.95 -7.07 -6.42
N ASP A 64 -4.11 -6.93 -7.73
CA ASP A 64 -4.74 -7.96 -8.57
C ASP A 64 -3.67 -8.89 -9.14
N TYR A 65 -4.12 -10.08 -9.55
CA TYR A 65 -3.23 -11.16 -9.96
C TYR A 65 -3.72 -11.80 -11.26
N VAL A 66 -2.78 -12.30 -12.05
CA VAL A 66 -3.06 -13.21 -13.18
C VAL A 66 -2.37 -14.55 -12.94
N PHE A 67 -3.09 -15.64 -13.20
CA PHE A 67 -2.52 -16.99 -13.16
C PHE A 67 -1.43 -17.14 -14.22
N VAL A 68 -0.32 -17.79 -13.87
CA VAL A 68 0.82 -18.03 -14.78
C VAL A 68 1.04 -19.52 -14.98
N ASP A 69 1.22 -20.29 -13.89
CA ASP A 69 1.48 -21.72 -13.93
C ASP A 69 1.12 -22.42 -12.60
N ASP A 70 1.20 -23.75 -12.60
CA ASP A 70 0.97 -24.62 -11.46
C ASP A 70 2.25 -25.28 -10.92
N ASN A 71 3.44 -24.74 -11.24
CA ASN A 71 4.69 -25.24 -10.69
C ASN A 71 4.68 -25.18 -9.16
N ALA A 72 5.42 -26.09 -8.53
CA ALA A 72 5.53 -26.12 -7.08
C ALA A 72 5.94 -24.74 -6.52
N PRO A 73 5.29 -24.26 -5.45
CA PRO A 73 5.66 -22.98 -4.86
C PRO A 73 7.07 -23.05 -4.27
N PRO A 74 7.78 -21.92 -4.12
CA PRO A 74 9.04 -21.89 -3.38
C PRO A 74 8.87 -22.51 -1.99
N THR A 75 9.76 -23.44 -1.62
CA THR A 75 9.70 -24.08 -0.29
C THR A 75 9.94 -23.05 0.81
N THR A 76 9.09 -23.06 1.83
CA THR A 76 9.28 -22.23 3.03
C THR A 76 10.24 -22.86 4.03
N THR A 77 10.53 -24.16 3.85
CA THR A 77 11.41 -24.96 4.70
C THR A 77 12.84 -24.94 4.17
N TYR A 78 13.79 -24.64 5.04
CA TYR A 78 15.22 -24.75 4.80
C TYR A 78 15.77 -26.04 5.43
N GLN A 79 16.60 -26.79 4.70
CA GLN A 79 17.25 -27.97 5.24
C GLN A 79 18.60 -27.60 5.85
N VAL A 80 18.71 -27.68 7.17
CA VAL A 80 19.96 -27.44 7.91
C VAL A 80 20.85 -28.67 7.78
N GLU A 81 22.03 -28.50 7.21
CA GLU A 81 22.98 -29.60 6.98
C GLU A 81 23.93 -29.82 8.15
N ASN A 82 24.36 -28.75 8.83
CA ASN A 82 25.38 -28.78 9.87
C ASN A 82 24.92 -28.04 11.12
N GLY A 83 24.77 -28.75 12.23
CA GLY A 83 24.28 -28.16 13.48
C GLY A 83 25.30 -27.36 14.28
N SER A 84 26.56 -27.27 13.82
CA SER A 84 27.54 -26.37 14.41
C SER A 84 27.42 -24.93 13.89
N ASP A 85 26.70 -24.73 12.78
CA ASP A 85 26.55 -23.42 12.16
C ASP A 85 25.39 -22.64 12.79
N THR A 86 25.63 -21.34 13.00
CA THR A 86 24.56 -20.43 13.40
C THR A 86 23.73 -20.07 12.17
N VAL A 87 22.41 -20.29 12.27
CA VAL A 87 21.43 -19.94 11.26
C VAL A 87 20.71 -18.67 11.71
N SER A 88 20.62 -17.67 10.83
CA SER A 88 19.78 -16.48 11.04
C SER A 88 18.67 -16.45 10.01
N VAL A 89 17.44 -16.17 10.43
CA VAL A 89 16.29 -16.03 9.53
C VAL A 89 15.81 -14.59 9.55
N TRP A 90 16.02 -13.89 8.45
CA TRP A 90 15.70 -12.48 8.30
C TRP A 90 14.52 -12.27 7.37
N VAL A 91 13.67 -11.31 7.69
CA VAL A 91 12.74 -10.71 6.75
C VAL A 91 13.39 -9.47 6.14
N VAL A 92 13.45 -9.40 4.83
CA VAL A 92 13.97 -8.25 4.09
C VAL A 92 12.93 -7.71 3.11
N ASN A 93 12.99 -6.41 2.81
CA ASN A 93 12.19 -5.82 1.73
C ASN A 93 12.79 -6.14 0.34
N ARG A 94 12.14 -5.66 -0.73
CA ARG A 94 12.61 -5.83 -2.14
C ARG A 94 14.02 -5.32 -2.39
N LYS A 95 14.47 -4.33 -1.61
CA LYS A 95 15.81 -3.74 -1.68
C LYS A 95 16.85 -4.47 -0.81
N GLY A 96 16.47 -5.59 -0.18
CA GLY A 96 17.34 -6.36 0.71
C GLY A 96 17.56 -5.72 2.08
N VAL A 97 16.80 -4.68 2.44
CA VAL A 97 16.92 -4.03 3.76
C VAL A 97 16.26 -4.94 4.81
N PRO A 98 16.98 -5.31 5.89
CA PRO A 98 16.42 -6.14 6.96
C PRO A 98 15.36 -5.37 7.76
N LEU A 99 14.22 -6.02 7.98
CA LEU A 99 13.07 -5.48 8.71
C LEU A 99 12.84 -6.19 10.04
N ARG A 100 13.13 -7.50 10.10
CA ARG A 100 12.93 -8.33 11.29
C ARG A 100 13.83 -9.56 11.29
N LEU A 101 14.38 -9.88 12.46
CA LEU A 101 15.02 -11.15 12.75
C LEU A 101 13.96 -12.09 13.35
N LEU A 102 13.73 -13.25 12.72
CA LEU A 102 12.75 -14.23 13.19
C LEU A 102 13.41 -15.33 14.03
N PHE A 103 14.66 -15.67 13.71
CA PHE A 103 15.42 -16.73 14.39
C PHE A 103 16.92 -16.45 14.30
N HIS A 104 17.67 -16.74 15.36
CA HIS A 104 19.13 -16.66 15.37
C HIS A 104 19.71 -17.61 16.42
N ASP A 105 20.09 -18.80 16.00
CA ASP A 105 20.78 -19.76 16.87
C ASP A 105 21.43 -20.89 16.05
N ARG A 106 22.14 -21.79 16.73
CA ARG A 106 22.48 -23.11 16.22
C ARG A 106 21.28 -24.04 16.35
N ILE A 107 21.10 -24.93 15.39
CA ILE A 107 20.02 -25.91 15.39
C ILE A 107 20.53 -27.24 14.85
N SER A 108 20.01 -28.35 15.38
CA SER A 108 20.35 -29.68 14.88
C SER A 108 20.07 -29.80 13.37
N PRO A 109 20.84 -30.62 12.63
CA PRO A 109 20.54 -30.90 11.22
C PRO A 109 19.10 -31.39 11.04
N GLY A 110 18.43 -30.88 10.01
CA GLY A 110 17.01 -31.16 9.77
C GLY A 110 16.25 -30.00 9.15
N PRO A 111 14.93 -30.16 8.94
CA PRO A 111 14.09 -29.10 8.39
C PRO A 111 13.88 -27.98 9.42
N LEU A 112 14.09 -26.74 8.98
CA LEU A 112 13.77 -25.52 9.71
C LEU A 112 12.70 -24.74 8.92
N THR A 113 11.59 -24.46 9.58
CA THR A 113 10.51 -23.62 9.06
C THR A 113 10.24 -22.53 10.08
N VAL A 114 10.14 -21.28 9.62
CA VAL A 114 9.83 -20.14 10.48
C VAL A 114 8.68 -19.36 9.87
N GLU A 115 7.69 -19.04 10.69
CA GLU A 115 6.54 -18.24 10.28
C GLU A 115 6.78 -16.76 10.61
N TRP A 116 6.33 -15.89 9.71
CA TRP A 116 6.36 -14.45 9.92
C TRP A 116 4.94 -13.90 10.03
N ASP A 117 4.68 -13.20 11.14
CA ASP A 117 3.41 -12.54 11.46
C ASP A 117 3.15 -11.23 10.69
N ARG A 118 4.00 -10.90 9.69
CA ARG A 118 3.92 -9.69 8.86
C ARG A 118 4.17 -8.38 9.63
N GLN A 119 4.77 -8.43 10.80
CA GLN A 119 5.15 -7.24 11.54
C GLN A 119 6.66 -7.00 11.48
N VAL A 120 7.06 -5.72 11.49
CA VAL A 120 8.47 -5.32 11.71
C VAL A 120 8.86 -5.51 13.18
N ALA A 121 10.14 -5.33 13.51
CA ALA A 121 10.64 -5.47 14.89
C ALA A 121 9.91 -4.57 15.93
N SER A 122 9.35 -3.43 15.50
CA SER A 122 8.57 -2.54 16.37
C SER A 122 7.12 -2.99 16.63
N GLY A 123 6.68 -4.11 16.05
CA GLY A 123 5.31 -4.63 16.15
C GLY A 123 4.32 -4.02 15.15
N ASN A 124 4.73 -3.05 14.33
CA ASN A 124 3.87 -2.48 13.29
C ASN A 124 3.74 -3.46 12.11
N ILE A 125 2.56 -3.52 11.50
CA ILE A 125 2.34 -4.29 10.27
C ILE A 125 3.13 -3.64 9.13
N VAL A 126 3.79 -4.45 8.30
CA VAL A 126 4.49 -3.94 7.11
C VAL A 126 3.51 -3.39 6.07
N PRO A 127 3.92 -2.41 5.25
CA PRO A 127 3.08 -1.94 4.15
C PRO A 127 2.93 -3.00 3.05
N SER A 128 1.95 -2.82 2.16
CA SER A 128 1.75 -3.74 1.04
C SER A 128 3.00 -3.72 0.16
N SER A 129 3.57 -4.89 -0.10
CA SER A 129 4.75 -5.10 -0.95
C SER A 129 5.04 -6.60 -1.07
N VAL A 130 6.17 -6.92 -1.68
CA VAL A 130 6.80 -8.24 -1.65
C VAL A 130 8.01 -8.18 -0.71
N TYR A 131 8.11 -9.18 0.15
CA TYR A 131 9.22 -9.36 1.09
C TYR A 131 9.90 -10.69 0.81
N HIS A 132 11.11 -10.87 1.31
CA HIS A 132 11.79 -12.16 1.30
C HIS A 132 12.11 -12.59 2.72
N VAL A 133 11.88 -13.87 3.00
CA VAL A 133 12.40 -14.53 4.19
C VAL A 133 13.67 -15.26 3.79
N GLN A 134 14.80 -14.84 4.37
CA GLN A 134 16.14 -15.31 4.02
C GLN A 134 16.74 -16.12 5.17
N TYR A 135 17.18 -17.34 4.87
CA TYR A 135 18.01 -18.16 5.75
C TYR A 135 19.47 -17.89 5.45
N VAL A 136 20.14 -17.26 6.42
CA VAL A 136 21.53 -16.85 6.34
C VAL A 136 22.36 -17.77 7.22
N VAL A 137 23.36 -18.43 6.63
CA VAL A 137 24.28 -19.33 7.33
C VAL A 137 25.70 -18.89 7.02
N ARG A 138 26.51 -18.63 8.07
CA ARG A 138 27.87 -18.08 7.94
C ARG A 138 27.94 -16.77 7.12
N GLY A 139 26.90 -15.94 7.20
CA GLY A 139 26.83 -14.66 6.50
C GLY A 139 26.36 -14.75 5.04
N GLU A 140 26.06 -15.94 4.52
CA GLU A 140 25.58 -16.14 3.16
C GLU A 140 24.11 -16.55 3.14
N VAL A 141 23.33 -15.99 2.21
CA VAL A 141 21.94 -16.42 1.98
C VAL A 141 21.97 -17.81 1.36
N ARG A 142 21.58 -18.83 2.13
CA ARG A 142 21.52 -20.23 1.68
C ARG A 142 20.16 -20.60 1.12
N HIS A 143 19.10 -19.94 1.59
CA HIS A 143 17.74 -20.16 1.12
C HIS A 143 16.92 -18.88 1.24
N SER A 144 15.97 -18.68 0.33
CA SER A 144 15.11 -17.50 0.32
C SER A 144 13.78 -17.82 -0.34
N TYR A 145 12.68 -17.29 0.19
CA TYR A 145 11.37 -17.37 -0.45
C TYR A 145 10.60 -16.06 -0.32
N PRO A 146 9.75 -15.72 -1.32
CA PRO A 146 8.99 -14.49 -1.31
C PRO A 146 7.72 -14.61 -0.45
N VAL A 147 7.32 -13.50 0.15
CA VAL A 147 6.05 -13.32 0.85
C VAL A 147 5.39 -12.06 0.32
N THR A 148 4.21 -12.19 -0.27
CA THR A 148 3.42 -11.04 -0.76
C THR A 148 2.46 -10.58 0.32
N VAL A 149 2.52 -9.30 0.68
CA VAL A 149 1.58 -8.66 1.60
C VAL A 149 0.71 -7.70 0.81
N SER A 150 -0.59 -7.93 0.83
CA SER A 150 -1.61 -7.13 0.13
C SER A 150 -2.68 -6.66 1.11
N GLY A 151 -3.24 -5.48 0.87
CA GLY A 151 -4.34 -4.90 1.65
C GLY A 151 -3.97 -4.14 2.92
N THR A 152 -2.68 -3.87 3.12
CA THR A 152 -2.16 -3.10 4.27
C THR A 152 -1.90 -1.63 3.91
N VAL A 153 -1.82 -0.78 4.93
CA VAL A 153 -1.57 0.66 4.75
C VAL A 153 -0.15 0.88 4.24
N VAL A 154 -0.01 1.63 3.15
CA VAL A 154 1.29 1.99 2.56
C VAL A 154 1.70 3.42 2.90
N THR A 155 0.74 4.32 3.10
CA THR A 155 1.00 5.73 3.41
C THR A 155 -0.22 6.38 4.06
N TYR A 156 -0.05 7.61 4.53
CA TYR A 156 -1.11 8.48 5.03
C TYR A 156 -1.06 9.81 4.29
N SER A 157 -2.21 10.46 4.10
CA SER A 157 -2.22 11.82 3.56
C SER A 157 -1.65 12.84 4.56
N ASP A 158 -0.93 13.83 4.03
CA ASP A 158 -0.36 14.93 4.80
C ASP A 158 -1.37 16.05 5.09
N SER A 159 -0.91 17.18 5.66
CA SER A 159 -1.76 18.33 5.99
C SER A 159 -2.38 19.05 4.78
N LEU A 160 -1.85 18.81 3.59
CA LEU A 160 -2.38 19.32 2.32
C LEU A 160 -3.24 18.28 1.59
N GLY A 161 -3.50 17.15 2.24
CA GLY A 161 -4.24 16.02 1.68
C GLY A 161 -3.43 15.24 0.64
N MET A 162 -2.13 15.49 0.53
CA MET A 162 -1.27 14.84 -0.46
C MET A 162 -0.78 13.49 0.08
N PHE A 163 -0.65 12.52 -0.81
CA PHE A 163 -0.01 11.24 -0.49
C PHE A 163 0.85 10.77 -1.66
N THR A 164 1.77 9.85 -1.36
CA THR A 164 2.65 9.24 -2.35
C THR A 164 2.83 7.76 -2.03
N ILE A 165 2.71 6.92 -3.06
CA ILE A 165 2.99 5.48 -3.01
C ILE A 165 4.19 5.23 -3.95
N PRO A 166 5.37 4.89 -3.39
CA PRO A 166 6.58 4.66 -4.18
C PRO A 166 6.59 3.25 -4.82
N ASP A 167 7.52 3.02 -5.75
CA ASP A 167 7.70 1.72 -6.44
C ASP A 167 7.87 0.55 -5.46
N ASP A 168 8.53 0.79 -4.32
CA ASP A 168 8.75 -0.24 -3.30
C ASP A 168 7.43 -0.88 -2.84
N ASN A 169 6.30 -0.17 -2.92
CA ASN A 169 4.96 -0.66 -2.57
C ASN A 169 4.11 -1.05 -3.79
N LEU A 170 4.69 -1.01 -4.99
CA LEU A 170 4.06 -1.34 -6.27
C LEU A 170 4.90 -2.39 -7.02
N PRO A 171 5.04 -3.63 -6.48
CA PRO A 171 5.79 -4.72 -7.10
C PRO A 171 5.07 -5.33 -8.31
N ILE A 172 4.65 -4.49 -9.25
CA ILE A 172 4.01 -4.93 -10.49
C ILE A 172 4.98 -5.81 -11.27
N ASP A 173 4.42 -6.80 -11.96
CA ASP A 173 5.13 -7.86 -12.68
C ASP A 173 5.91 -8.84 -11.78
N PHE A 174 5.87 -8.69 -10.45
CA PHE A 174 6.50 -9.65 -9.56
C PHE A 174 5.89 -11.04 -9.72
N TYR A 175 6.77 -12.03 -9.88
CA TYR A 175 6.47 -13.44 -10.02
C TYR A 175 7.67 -14.24 -9.46
N PRO A 176 7.45 -15.39 -8.81
CA PRO A 176 6.14 -16.00 -8.54
C PRO A 176 5.44 -15.43 -7.30
N VAL A 177 4.11 -15.28 -7.38
CA VAL A 177 3.24 -15.09 -6.22
C VAL A 177 2.45 -16.40 -5.99
N PRO A 178 2.89 -17.26 -5.06
CA PRO A 178 2.15 -18.48 -4.76
C PRO A 178 0.87 -18.13 -4.02
N LEU A 179 -0.29 -18.52 -4.57
CA LEU A 179 -1.58 -18.35 -3.92
C LEU A 179 -2.15 -19.70 -3.49
N SER A 180 -2.79 -19.71 -2.34
CA SER A 180 -3.55 -20.84 -1.82
C SER A 180 -5.00 -20.41 -1.54
N SER A 181 -5.90 -21.38 -1.37
CA SER A 181 -7.26 -21.13 -0.91
C SER A 181 -7.25 -20.40 0.44
N SER A 182 -8.36 -19.74 0.78
CA SER A 182 -8.49 -18.95 2.01
C SER A 182 -8.28 -19.75 3.29
N ASP A 183 -8.55 -21.05 3.26
CA ASP A 183 -8.30 -22.01 4.34
C ASP A 183 -6.90 -22.66 4.27
N GLY A 184 -6.09 -22.31 3.27
CA GLY A 184 -4.74 -22.85 3.04
C GLY A 184 -4.70 -24.30 2.56
N SER A 185 -5.84 -24.97 2.39
CA SER A 185 -5.91 -26.41 2.11
C SER A 185 -5.48 -26.77 0.69
N ARG A 186 -5.56 -25.82 -0.25
CA ARG A 186 -5.29 -26.05 -1.67
C ARG A 186 -4.39 -24.96 -2.24
N TYR A 187 -3.28 -25.38 -2.81
CA TYR A 187 -2.47 -24.52 -3.67
C TYR A 187 -3.20 -24.22 -4.98
N LEU A 188 -3.28 -22.93 -5.36
CA LEU A 188 -4.01 -22.43 -6.53
C LEU A 188 -3.10 -22.09 -7.70
N GLY A 189 -1.78 -22.24 -7.54
CA GLY A 189 -0.78 -21.94 -8.57
C GLY A 189 0.01 -20.65 -8.31
N ASN A 190 1.01 -20.43 -9.16
CA ASN A 190 1.82 -19.23 -9.18
C ASN A 190 1.13 -18.17 -10.03
N HIS A 191 1.08 -16.97 -9.47
CA HIS A 191 0.49 -15.81 -10.09
C HIS A 191 1.54 -14.71 -10.29
N ARG A 192 1.17 -13.70 -11.06
CA ARG A 192 1.93 -12.46 -11.23
C ARG A 192 1.07 -11.26 -10.85
N ILE A 193 1.68 -10.28 -10.20
CA ILE A 193 1.02 -9.01 -9.89
C ILE A 193 0.86 -8.21 -11.19
N ILE A 194 -0.37 -7.82 -11.54
CA ILE A 194 -0.66 -7.07 -12.77
C ILE A 194 -0.74 -5.56 -12.50
N PRO A 195 -0.59 -4.69 -13.51
CA PRO A 195 -0.66 -3.22 -13.36
C PRO A 195 -2.07 -2.68 -13.08
N TYR A 196 -2.95 -3.49 -12.49
CA TYR A 196 -4.27 -3.12 -12.00
C TYR A 196 -4.29 -3.35 -10.50
N LEU A 197 -4.68 -2.33 -9.74
CA LEU A 197 -4.75 -2.41 -8.29
C LEU A 197 -5.95 -1.65 -7.76
N THR A 198 -6.34 -1.99 -6.54
CA THR A 198 -7.35 -1.25 -5.79
C THR A 198 -6.67 -0.46 -4.69
N LEU A 199 -6.90 0.85 -4.67
CA LEU A 199 -6.55 1.70 -3.54
C LEU A 199 -7.77 1.82 -2.63
N ARG A 200 -7.57 1.59 -1.33
CA ARG A 200 -8.59 1.84 -0.30
C ARG A 200 -8.14 2.98 0.59
N PHE A 201 -8.98 4.00 0.70
CA PHE A 201 -8.78 5.14 1.57
C PHE A 201 -9.70 5.02 2.78
N THR A 202 -9.17 5.22 3.98
CA THR A 202 -9.96 5.10 5.21
C THR A 202 -9.79 6.33 6.09
N ALA A 203 -10.89 7.03 6.34
CA ALA A 203 -10.96 8.24 7.16
C ALA A 203 -12.16 8.12 8.11
N GLU A 204 -11.95 8.29 9.41
CA GLU A 204 -13.03 8.29 10.42
C GLU A 204 -13.98 7.08 10.35
N GLY A 205 -13.46 5.91 9.96
CA GLY A 205 -14.24 4.68 9.79
C GLY A 205 -14.99 4.55 8.46
N ILE A 206 -14.97 5.58 7.61
CA ILE A 206 -15.51 5.53 6.25
C ILE A 206 -14.41 5.05 5.30
N ALA A 207 -14.75 4.09 4.43
CA ALA A 207 -13.84 3.56 3.42
C ALA A 207 -14.33 3.87 2.01
N ASN A 208 -13.46 4.45 1.19
CA ASN A 208 -13.64 4.62 -0.24
C ASN A 208 -12.60 3.78 -0.99
N ALA A 209 -12.97 3.22 -2.14
CA ALA A 209 -12.08 2.42 -2.96
C ALA A 209 -12.08 2.90 -4.41
N VAL A 210 -10.92 2.89 -5.04
CA VAL A 210 -10.76 3.19 -6.47
C VAL A 210 -9.86 2.18 -7.14
N TYR A 211 -10.19 1.86 -8.39
CA TYR A 211 -9.38 1.03 -9.26
C TYR A 211 -8.41 1.89 -10.04
N VAL A 212 -7.15 1.50 -10.07
CA VAL A 212 -6.08 2.24 -10.72
C VAL A 212 -5.33 1.31 -11.66
N SER A 213 -5.21 1.74 -12.92
CA SER A 213 -4.24 1.17 -13.86
C SER A 213 -2.95 1.98 -13.84
N LEU A 214 -1.83 1.26 -13.88
CA LEU A 214 -0.49 1.82 -13.85
C LEU A 214 0.22 1.63 -15.20
N ILE A 215 1.09 2.57 -15.53
CA ILE A 215 2.00 2.50 -16.67
C ILE A 215 3.41 2.63 -16.10
N LYS A 216 4.33 1.77 -16.56
CA LYS A 216 5.70 1.75 -16.06
C LYS A 216 6.42 3.03 -16.48
N ASN A 217 7.19 3.58 -15.56
CA ASN A 217 7.94 4.83 -15.66
C ASN A 217 7.04 6.09 -15.80
N GLU A 218 5.77 5.99 -15.42
CA GLU A 218 4.85 7.14 -15.38
C GLU A 218 4.30 7.35 -13.96
N ILE A 219 4.25 8.62 -13.53
CA ILE A 219 3.61 8.99 -12.27
C ILE A 219 2.09 9.00 -12.48
N LYS A 220 1.39 8.05 -11.86
CA LYS A 220 -0.07 8.05 -11.84
C LYS A 220 -0.58 9.09 -10.85
N ARG A 221 -1.33 10.07 -11.35
CA ARG A 221 -1.98 11.12 -10.52
C ARG A 221 -3.44 10.82 -10.29
N ILE A 222 -3.90 10.94 -9.04
CA ILE A 222 -5.30 10.71 -8.66
C ILE A 222 -5.80 11.77 -7.66
N ASP A 223 -7.00 12.28 -7.90
CA ASP A 223 -7.69 13.20 -7.00
C ASP A 223 -8.98 12.55 -6.51
N ILE A 224 -9.14 12.42 -5.20
CA ILE A 224 -10.28 11.76 -4.58
C ILE A 224 -11.03 12.75 -3.70
N LYS A 225 -12.34 12.81 -3.87
CA LYS A 225 -13.26 13.59 -3.04
C LYS A 225 -14.09 12.66 -2.15
N PHE A 226 -14.12 12.94 -0.86
CA PHE A 226 -14.98 12.28 0.13
C PHE A 226 -16.30 13.02 0.35
#